data_AF-A0A0E0DM88-F1
#
_entry.id   AF-A0A0E0DM88-F1
#
_cell.length_a   1.000
_cell.length_b   1.000
_cell.length_c   1.000
_cell.angle_alpha   90.00
_cell.angle_beta   90.00
_cell.angle_gamma   90.00
#
_symmetry.space_group_name_H-M   'P 1'
#
loop_
_entity.id
_entity.type
_entity.pdbx_description
1 polymer ?
#
loop_
_entity_poly.entity_id
_entity_poly.type
_entity_poly.pdbx_seq_one_letter_code
_entity_poly.pdbx_strand_id
1 'polypeptide(L)'
;MAPRTTGQCVGGSSACSTEARWTGAAAALAVLDVGNREKEEGRRKRETEMGTAFERRWKKGWACLKDHYEEALRRNDVKAIVVTAEQLKIDYVSIDVMTNTLEAAGKPSVAAINGPALGGGLEISMVCQARISIPTAQLGLPELQLGVIPAFGGTQRLPRLVGLTKALEMMLMSKPIKAEEAHQLGLIDAIDYLSRVRKGKMTKEIYEKTLSLLTGVVDYERFKDVDLVIEESNTSNFYLAIYFIEQYWNAVVENVKVKQQVFADLERYCPSHCVLATNTSTIDLDLIGEKTNSQDRIAGAHFFSPAHVMPLLEIVRSKRTSPQVVVDLLDVGKKIKKTPVVVGNCTGFAVNRMFSPYTSIALLLVDRGMDVYKIDQVCTEFGMPMGPFRLLDLVGFGVALASGMQYLENSPGSVDKSMLIPLMFEDKRTGEASQKGFYKYEGNRKAIPDPDIFKYVEESRSMAGTVPDLELLKLDDKEIVEMVFFPVINEACQVLGERIANKASDLDIASIFGMGFPPYRGGIMYWADSIGAKRIHARLSEWEMKHGQLFRPCSYLSERAAEGVPLSSTAKNNSKARM
;
A
#
# COMPACT_ATOMS: atom_id res chain seq x y z
N MET A 1 -25.15 -41.40 -52.54
CA MET A 1 -26.23 -41.07 -53.49
C MET A 1 -26.55 -39.59 -53.37
N ALA A 2 -26.16 -38.78 -54.35
CA ALA A 2 -26.75 -37.46 -54.58
C ALA A 2 -27.99 -37.64 -55.47
N PRO A 3 -28.97 -36.72 -55.44
CA PRO A 3 -28.96 -35.58 -56.38
C PRO A 3 -29.26 -34.24 -55.67
N ARG A 4 -28.55 -33.14 -55.99
CA ARG A 4 -28.66 -32.20 -57.14
C ARG A 4 -29.79 -31.16 -56.97
N THR A 5 -29.42 -29.92 -56.60
CA THR A 5 -29.26 -28.69 -57.45
C THR A 5 -30.56 -27.92 -57.65
N THR A 6 -30.65 -26.64 -57.27
CA THR A 6 -30.36 -25.43 -58.09
C THR A 6 -30.75 -24.21 -57.23
N GLY A 7 -30.20 -22.99 -57.26
CA GLY A 7 -29.13 -22.32 -58.00
C GLY A 7 -29.01 -20.85 -57.52
N GLN A 8 -27.76 -20.35 -57.47
CA GLN A 8 -27.21 -18.99 -57.75
C GLN A 8 -27.92 -17.70 -57.26
N CYS A 9 -27.25 -16.90 -56.40
CA CYS A 9 -26.52 -15.61 -56.67
C CYS A 9 -27.46 -14.37 -56.63
N VAL A 10 -27.20 -13.19 -56.01
CA VAL A 10 -26.02 -12.32 -55.82
C VAL A 10 -26.29 -11.32 -54.66
N GLY A 11 -25.27 -10.99 -53.84
CA GLY A 11 -25.06 -9.62 -53.32
C GLY A 11 -25.36 -9.27 -51.83
N GLY A 12 -24.32 -8.87 -51.09
CA GLY A 12 -24.37 -7.71 -50.17
C GLY A 12 -24.60 -7.90 -48.66
N SER A 13 -23.49 -7.79 -47.90
CA SER A 13 -23.33 -7.21 -46.53
C SER A 13 -24.06 -7.76 -45.28
N SER A 14 -23.22 -7.93 -44.24
CA SER A 14 -23.44 -7.81 -42.78
C SER A 14 -24.32 -8.81 -42.01
N ALA A 15 -23.64 -9.48 -41.06
CA ALA A 15 -24.06 -9.97 -39.75
C ALA A 15 -25.56 -9.99 -39.38
N CYS A 16 -26.09 -11.18 -39.07
CA CYS A 16 -27.05 -11.40 -37.96
C CYS A 16 -27.33 -12.91 -37.74
N SER A 17 -27.07 -13.43 -36.54
CA SER A 17 -27.84 -14.51 -35.88
C SER A 17 -27.25 -14.70 -34.47
N THR A 18 -27.96 -14.64 -33.35
CA THR A 18 -29.40 -14.83 -33.14
C THR A 18 -29.81 -14.17 -31.81
N GLU A 19 -30.75 -13.24 -31.88
CA GLU A 19 -31.44 -12.64 -30.73
C GLU A 19 -32.33 -13.69 -30.05
N ALA A 20 -32.26 -13.79 -28.71
CA ALA A 20 -33.39 -14.23 -27.92
C ALA A 20 -34.25 -13.00 -27.60
N ARG A 21 -35.33 -12.80 -28.37
CA ARG A 21 -36.34 -11.76 -28.12
C ARG A 21 -37.16 -12.10 -26.89
N TRP A 22 -37.00 -11.31 -25.83
CA TRP A 22 -38.07 -11.11 -24.85
C TRP A 22 -39.08 -10.13 -25.45
N THR A 23 -40.23 -10.65 -25.86
CA THR A 23 -41.38 -9.85 -26.30
C THR A 23 -42.30 -9.62 -25.09
N GLY A 24 -42.52 -8.36 -24.72
CA GLY A 24 -43.52 -7.97 -23.72
C GLY A 24 -43.06 -6.85 -22.79
N ALA A 25 -43.56 -5.63 -23.03
CA ALA A 25 -43.46 -4.43 -22.19
C ALA A 25 -42.04 -4.01 -21.76
N ALA A 26 -41.53 -2.92 -22.35
CA ALA A 26 -40.32 -2.25 -21.89
C ALA A 26 -40.48 -1.85 -20.40
N ALA A 27 -39.93 -2.64 -19.48
CA ALA A 27 -39.84 -2.31 -18.07
C ALA A 27 -38.65 -1.35 -17.89
N ALA A 28 -38.91 -0.13 -17.42
CA ALA A 28 -37.86 0.83 -17.15
C ALA A 28 -37.13 0.45 -15.85
N LEU A 29 -35.80 0.36 -15.91
CA LEU A 29 -34.93 0.24 -14.73
C LEU A 29 -34.52 1.65 -14.30
N ALA A 30 -34.86 2.08 -13.09
CA ALA A 30 -34.36 3.34 -12.55
C ALA A 30 -32.98 3.10 -11.91
N VAL A 31 -31.94 3.66 -12.50
CA VAL A 31 -30.58 3.67 -11.93
C VAL A 31 -30.40 5.00 -11.21
N LEU A 32 -30.26 4.94 -9.89
CA LEU A 32 -30.00 6.12 -9.07
C LEU A 32 -28.49 6.22 -8.83
N ASP A 33 -27.87 7.20 -9.47
CA ASP A 33 -26.47 7.58 -9.25
C ASP A 33 -26.41 8.75 -8.25
N VAL A 34 -25.70 8.53 -7.14
CA VAL A 34 -25.57 9.51 -6.03
C VAL A 34 -24.40 10.48 -6.28
N GLY A 35 -23.72 10.41 -7.44
CA GLY A 35 -22.63 11.31 -7.85
C GLY A 35 -23.09 12.54 -8.65
N ASN A 36 -22.45 13.69 -8.42
CA ASN A 36 -22.82 14.99 -8.99
C ASN A 36 -22.53 15.08 -10.51
N ARG A 37 -23.55 15.28 -11.36
CA ARG A 37 -23.40 15.63 -12.79
C ARG A 37 -23.63 17.13 -13.02
N GLU A 38 -22.55 17.90 -13.19
CA GLU A 38 -22.62 19.23 -13.82
C GLU A 38 -21.58 19.34 -14.94
N LYS A 39 -21.92 18.90 -16.16
CA LYS A 39 -21.39 19.44 -17.41
C LYS A 39 -22.38 19.14 -18.52
N GLU A 40 -23.32 20.06 -18.76
CA GLU A 40 -23.94 20.39 -20.05
C GLU A 40 -25.28 21.11 -19.80
N GLU A 41 -25.25 22.45 -19.71
CA GLU A 41 -26.10 23.34 -20.53
C GLU A 41 -25.99 24.81 -20.09
N GLY A 42 -25.70 25.68 -21.07
CA GLY A 42 -26.55 26.87 -21.23
C GLY A 42 -26.31 28.07 -20.32
N ARG A 43 -25.20 28.77 -20.53
CA ARG A 43 -24.99 30.19 -20.22
C ARG A 43 -26.18 31.06 -20.69
N ARG A 44 -27.02 31.57 -19.78
CA ARG A 44 -27.75 32.85 -19.96
C ARG A 44 -28.25 33.46 -18.64
N LYS A 45 -27.85 34.74 -18.48
CA LYS A 45 -28.32 35.82 -17.58
C LYS A 45 -27.71 35.91 -16.17
N ARG A 46 -26.91 36.97 -16.02
CA ARG A 46 -26.41 37.56 -14.78
C ARG A 46 -27.40 38.58 -14.23
N GLU A 47 -27.22 38.84 -12.92
CA GLU A 47 -27.66 39.99 -12.12
C GLU A 47 -29.19 40.01 -11.85
N THR A 48 -29.68 40.04 -10.60
CA THR A 48 -29.35 40.96 -9.49
C THR A 48 -29.79 40.32 -8.14
N GLU A 49 -29.35 40.88 -7.02
CA GLU A 49 -29.73 40.56 -5.61
C GLU A 49 -28.85 39.57 -4.83
N MET A 50 -27.78 40.12 -4.25
CA MET A 50 -27.11 39.60 -3.06
C MET A 50 -28.08 39.64 -1.87
N GLY A 51 -28.65 38.50 -1.52
CA GLY A 51 -29.51 38.38 -0.33
C GLY A 51 -30.09 36.99 -0.06
N THR A 52 -30.19 36.10 -1.05
CA THR A 52 -30.79 34.76 -0.85
C THR A 52 -30.03 33.61 -1.55
N ALA A 53 -28.80 33.86 -2.00
CA ALA A 53 -27.97 32.86 -2.66
C ALA A 53 -27.28 31.88 -1.69
N PHE A 54 -27.16 32.21 -0.40
CA PHE A 54 -26.51 31.35 0.59
C PHE A 54 -27.42 30.20 1.05
N GLU A 55 -28.72 30.45 1.28
CA GLU A 55 -29.71 29.41 1.63
C GLU A 55 -30.12 28.53 0.44
N ARG A 56 -30.16 29.06 -0.79
CA ARG A 56 -30.53 28.26 -1.98
C ARG A 56 -29.39 27.35 -2.48
N ARG A 57 -28.14 27.65 -2.12
CA ARG A 57 -26.95 26.86 -2.50
C ARG A 57 -26.70 25.68 -1.55
N TRP A 58 -27.27 25.71 -0.34
CA TRP A 58 -27.19 24.65 0.67
C TRP A 58 -28.25 23.53 0.53
N LYS A 59 -29.27 23.70 -0.33
CA LYS A 59 -30.36 22.71 -0.51
C LYS A 59 -30.19 21.69 -1.64
N LYS A 60 -29.07 21.68 -2.37
CA LYS A 60 -29.01 21.00 -3.69
C LYS A 60 -28.13 19.76 -3.83
N GLY A 61 -27.66 19.16 -2.73
CA GLY A 61 -26.95 17.86 -2.77
C GLY A 61 -27.82 16.63 -2.47
N TRP A 62 -28.85 16.78 -1.62
CA TRP A 62 -29.50 15.64 -0.94
C TRP A 62 -31.04 15.57 -1.06
N ALA A 63 -31.69 16.57 -1.67
CA ALA A 63 -33.03 16.45 -2.25
C ALA A 63 -33.05 15.53 -3.50
N CYS A 64 -32.22 14.49 -3.50
CA CYS A 64 -31.84 13.72 -4.69
C CYS A 64 -32.08 12.23 -4.44
N LEU A 65 -31.54 11.61 -3.37
CA LEU A 65 -31.80 10.18 -3.14
C LEU A 65 -33.26 9.92 -2.76
N LYS A 66 -33.78 10.61 -1.74
CA LYS A 66 -35.19 10.48 -1.33
C LYS A 66 -36.13 10.84 -2.48
N ASP A 67 -35.93 12.00 -3.10
CA ASP A 67 -36.82 12.52 -4.14
C ASP A 67 -36.79 11.64 -5.40
N HIS A 68 -35.62 11.15 -5.84
CA HIS A 68 -35.55 10.22 -6.97
C HIS A 68 -36.06 8.83 -6.64
N TYR A 69 -35.88 8.35 -5.39
CA TYR A 69 -36.44 7.08 -4.96
C TYR A 69 -37.97 7.17 -4.87
N GLU A 70 -38.52 8.24 -4.31
CA GLU A 70 -39.97 8.52 -4.28
C GLU A 70 -40.55 8.75 -5.68
N GLU A 71 -39.84 9.43 -6.57
CA GLU A 71 -40.21 9.56 -7.98
C GLU A 71 -40.22 8.19 -8.68
N ALA A 72 -39.20 7.37 -8.46
CA ALA A 72 -39.13 6.01 -8.97
C ALA A 72 -40.28 5.14 -8.42
N LEU A 73 -40.70 5.35 -7.17
CA LEU A 73 -41.87 4.70 -6.59
C LEU A 73 -43.18 5.16 -7.26
N ARG A 74 -43.35 6.47 -7.51
CA ARG A 74 -44.55 7.03 -8.17
C ARG A 74 -44.71 6.61 -9.64
N ARG A 75 -43.61 6.30 -10.32
CA ARG A 75 -43.59 5.91 -11.74
C ARG A 75 -44.04 4.47 -11.99
N ASN A 76 -45.24 4.26 -12.55
CA ASN A 76 -45.79 2.91 -12.79
C ASN A 76 -44.96 2.03 -13.76
N ASP A 77 -44.14 2.64 -14.60
CA ASP A 77 -43.23 1.99 -15.55
C ASP A 77 -41.97 1.43 -14.90
N VAL A 78 -41.58 1.93 -13.72
CA VAL A 78 -40.45 1.43 -12.94
C VAL A 78 -40.89 0.22 -12.11
N LYS A 79 -40.21 -0.92 -12.26
CA LYS A 79 -40.52 -2.18 -11.56
C LYS A 79 -39.53 -2.56 -10.46
N ALA A 80 -38.30 -2.05 -10.53
CA ALA A 80 -37.26 -2.26 -9.54
C ALA A 80 -36.28 -1.07 -9.55
N ILE A 81 -35.54 -0.87 -8.47
CA ILE A 81 -34.63 0.26 -8.28
C ILE A 81 -33.21 -0.27 -8.05
N VAL A 82 -32.22 0.28 -8.76
CA VAL A 82 -30.80 -0.05 -8.50
C VAL A 82 -30.12 1.15 -7.83
N VAL A 83 -29.51 0.89 -6.67
CA VAL A 83 -28.79 1.89 -5.87
C VAL A 83 -27.28 1.69 -6.05
N THR A 84 -26.57 2.73 -6.52
CA THR A 84 -25.11 2.72 -6.71
C THR A 84 -24.51 4.10 -6.45
N ALA A 85 -23.19 4.22 -6.28
CA ALA A 85 -22.53 5.50 -6.02
C ALA A 85 -21.09 5.55 -6.57
N GLU A 86 -20.71 6.70 -7.15
CA GLU A 86 -19.37 6.92 -7.72
C GLU A 86 -18.40 7.66 -6.78
N GLN A 87 -18.89 8.42 -5.78
CA GLN A 87 -18.14 8.99 -4.65
C GLN A 87 -19.14 9.60 -3.64
N LEU A 88 -19.24 9.05 -2.43
CA LEU A 88 -20.15 9.55 -1.39
C LEU A 88 -19.45 10.62 -0.53
N LYS A 89 -19.74 11.90 -0.77
CA LYS A 89 -19.52 12.97 0.22
C LYS A 89 -20.85 13.26 0.92
N ILE A 90 -21.10 12.56 2.03
CA ILE A 90 -22.37 12.61 2.74
C ILE A 90 -22.34 13.74 3.77
N ASP A 91 -23.11 14.80 3.52
CA ASP A 91 -23.20 15.93 4.44
C ASP A 91 -24.36 15.78 5.46
N TYR A 92 -25.41 14.99 5.18
CA TYR A 92 -26.42 14.58 6.19
C TYR A 92 -27.39 13.48 5.65
N VAL A 93 -27.64 12.41 6.41
CA VAL A 93 -28.67 11.38 6.14
C VAL A 93 -29.49 11.16 7.42
N SER A 94 -30.82 11.06 7.31
CA SER A 94 -31.70 10.71 8.44
C SER A 94 -32.06 9.22 8.39
N ILE A 95 -32.16 8.59 9.57
CA ILE A 95 -32.66 7.22 9.74
C ILE A 95 -34.08 7.05 9.17
N ASP A 96 -34.91 8.10 9.21
CA ASP A 96 -36.28 8.07 8.67
C ASP A 96 -36.32 7.78 7.18
N VAL A 97 -35.31 8.24 6.42
CA VAL A 97 -35.22 7.96 4.98
C VAL A 97 -34.91 6.49 4.75
N MET A 98 -34.03 5.90 5.57
CA MET A 98 -33.69 4.48 5.47
C MET A 98 -34.89 3.59 5.76
N THR A 99 -35.64 3.86 6.82
CA THR A 99 -36.75 3.01 7.26
C THR A 99 -38.05 3.26 6.50
N ASN A 100 -38.47 4.53 6.36
CA ASN A 100 -39.79 4.86 5.82
C ASN A 100 -39.81 5.04 4.30
N THR A 101 -38.66 5.29 3.66
CA THR A 101 -38.58 5.47 2.20
C THR A 101 -37.98 4.26 1.50
N LEU A 102 -36.84 3.74 1.96
CA LEU A 102 -36.13 2.65 1.27
C LEU A 102 -36.60 1.26 1.74
N GLU A 103 -36.72 1.04 3.05
CA GLU A 103 -37.10 -0.27 3.61
C GLU A 103 -38.60 -0.56 3.41
N ALA A 104 -39.46 0.44 3.61
CA ALA A 104 -40.92 0.34 3.40
C ALA A 104 -41.35 0.47 1.91
N ALA A 105 -40.39 0.49 0.98
CA ALA A 105 -40.64 0.70 -0.43
C ALA A 105 -41.53 -0.41 -1.04
N GLY A 106 -42.56 -0.02 -1.81
CA GLY A 106 -43.42 -0.96 -2.53
C GLY A 106 -42.80 -1.61 -3.77
N LYS A 107 -41.52 -1.30 -4.09
CA LYS A 107 -40.78 -1.87 -5.23
C LYS A 107 -39.43 -2.41 -4.75
N PRO A 108 -38.98 -3.57 -5.26
CA PRO A 108 -37.70 -4.16 -4.87
C PRO A 108 -36.53 -3.28 -5.30
N SER A 109 -35.54 -3.14 -4.43
CA SER A 109 -34.28 -2.47 -4.72
C SER A 109 -33.05 -3.35 -4.51
N VAL A 110 -32.04 -3.12 -5.36
CA VAL A 110 -30.77 -3.85 -5.36
C VAL A 110 -29.61 -2.87 -5.18
N ALA A 111 -28.74 -3.11 -4.20
CA ALA A 111 -27.49 -2.40 -4.03
C ALA A 111 -26.42 -2.99 -4.98
N ALA A 112 -25.89 -2.17 -5.87
CA ALA A 112 -24.81 -2.53 -6.79
C ALA A 112 -23.47 -1.92 -6.32
N ILE A 113 -22.64 -2.75 -5.70
CA ILE A 113 -21.42 -2.30 -5.00
C ILE A 113 -20.21 -2.41 -5.94
N ASN A 114 -19.56 -1.27 -6.19
CA ASN A 114 -18.41 -1.14 -7.11
C ASN A 114 -17.17 -0.52 -6.48
N GLY A 115 -16.88 -0.88 -5.24
CA GLY A 115 -15.80 -0.31 -4.45
C GLY A 115 -16.07 -0.50 -2.96
N PRO A 116 -15.36 0.22 -2.09
CA PRO A 116 -15.64 0.18 -0.67
C PRO A 116 -17.07 0.64 -0.37
N ALA A 117 -17.85 -0.20 0.30
CA ALA A 117 -19.10 0.16 0.96
C ALA A 117 -18.80 0.24 2.46
N LEU A 118 -18.50 1.45 2.94
CA LEU A 118 -18.08 1.69 4.31
C LEU A 118 -19.04 2.63 5.03
N GLY A 119 -19.29 2.34 6.31
CA GLY A 119 -20.15 3.10 7.20
C GLY A 119 -21.55 3.29 6.62
N GLY A 120 -22.02 4.53 6.52
CA GLY A 120 -23.30 4.86 5.90
C GLY A 120 -23.52 4.27 4.49
N GLY A 121 -22.47 4.06 3.69
CA GLY A 121 -22.56 3.39 2.39
C GLY A 121 -22.94 1.90 2.50
N LEU A 122 -22.43 1.21 3.52
CA LEU A 122 -22.86 -0.15 3.84
C LEU A 122 -24.25 -0.16 4.48
N GLU A 123 -24.56 0.79 5.36
CA GLU A 123 -25.88 0.89 6.00
C GLU A 123 -26.99 1.06 4.95
N ILE A 124 -26.79 1.90 3.94
CA ILE A 124 -27.70 2.05 2.79
C ILE A 124 -27.79 0.74 1.99
N SER A 125 -26.65 0.08 1.74
CA SER A 125 -26.62 -1.18 0.99
C SER A 125 -27.40 -2.30 1.69
N MET A 126 -27.34 -2.34 3.03
CA MET A 126 -28.08 -3.31 3.85
C MET A 126 -29.58 -3.06 3.92
N VAL A 127 -30.05 -1.86 3.60
CA VAL A 127 -31.49 -1.55 3.49
C VAL A 127 -32.10 -2.14 2.21
N CYS A 128 -31.31 -2.25 1.14
CA CYS A 128 -31.77 -2.84 -0.11
C CYS A 128 -32.14 -4.31 0.06
N GLN A 129 -33.15 -4.79 -0.68
CA GLN A 129 -33.64 -6.16 -0.60
C GLN A 129 -32.65 -7.19 -1.15
N ALA A 130 -31.74 -6.78 -2.05
CA ALA A 130 -30.59 -7.58 -2.48
C ALA A 130 -29.33 -6.74 -2.64
N ARG A 131 -28.16 -7.38 -2.54
CA ARG A 131 -26.83 -6.79 -2.62
C ARG A 131 -25.97 -7.61 -3.56
N ILE A 132 -25.47 -6.97 -4.61
CA ILE A 132 -24.57 -7.58 -5.59
C ILE A 132 -23.26 -6.81 -5.55
N SER A 133 -22.14 -7.53 -5.42
CA SER A 133 -20.83 -6.91 -5.23
C SER A 133 -19.75 -7.49 -6.13
N ILE A 134 -18.75 -6.65 -6.45
CA ILE A 134 -17.47 -7.15 -6.98
C ILE A 134 -16.66 -7.86 -5.90
N PRO A 135 -15.83 -8.86 -6.25
CA PRO A 135 -15.07 -9.64 -5.28
C PRO A 135 -14.16 -8.80 -4.38
N THR A 136 -13.57 -7.75 -4.95
CA THR A 136 -12.59 -6.90 -4.27
C THR A 136 -13.21 -5.77 -3.45
N ALA A 137 -14.53 -5.61 -3.43
CA ALA A 137 -15.17 -4.59 -2.61
C ALA A 137 -14.94 -4.89 -1.13
N GLN A 138 -14.69 -3.82 -0.36
CA GLN A 138 -14.57 -3.88 1.08
C GLN A 138 -15.90 -3.44 1.71
N LEU A 139 -16.41 -4.24 2.63
CA LEU A 139 -17.67 -3.98 3.34
C LEU A 139 -17.38 -3.90 4.83
N GLY A 140 -17.66 -2.75 5.44
CA GLY A 140 -17.43 -2.55 6.86
C GLY A 140 -18.18 -1.37 7.44
N LEU A 141 -18.27 -1.35 8.77
CA LEU A 141 -18.80 -0.25 9.56
C LEU A 141 -17.68 0.31 10.44
N PRO A 142 -16.81 1.21 9.91
CA PRO A 142 -15.62 1.70 10.60
C PRO A 142 -15.89 2.88 11.54
N GLU A 143 -17.15 3.19 11.84
CA GLU A 143 -17.60 4.34 12.64
C GLU A 143 -16.86 4.50 13.98
N LEU A 144 -16.47 3.38 14.61
CA LEU A 144 -15.73 3.40 15.88
C LEU A 144 -14.33 4.00 15.75
N GLN A 145 -13.69 3.95 14.57
CA GLN A 145 -12.44 4.69 14.31
C GLN A 145 -12.60 6.21 14.44
N LEU A 146 -13.83 6.69 14.30
CA LEU A 146 -14.21 8.10 14.44
C LEU A 146 -14.86 8.41 15.81
N GLY A 147 -14.90 7.43 16.73
CA GLY A 147 -15.50 7.58 18.05
C GLY A 147 -17.04 7.59 18.05
N VAL A 148 -17.68 7.12 16.97
CA VAL A 148 -19.14 7.05 16.84
C VAL A 148 -19.58 5.61 16.53
N ILE A 149 -20.89 5.33 16.61
CA ILE A 149 -21.45 4.03 16.24
C ILE A 149 -22.27 4.12 14.95
N PRO A 150 -22.44 3.01 14.20
CA PRO A 150 -23.30 3.00 13.02
C PRO A 150 -24.74 3.34 13.40
N ALA A 151 -25.21 4.50 12.94
CA ALA A 151 -26.44 5.13 13.43
C ALA A 151 -27.60 5.08 12.43
N PHE A 152 -27.39 4.56 11.21
CA PHE A 152 -28.43 4.40 10.19
C PHE A 152 -29.00 2.97 10.12
N GLY A 153 -28.93 2.27 11.26
CA GLY A 153 -29.45 0.92 11.45
C GLY A 153 -28.43 -0.19 11.17
N GLY A 154 -27.15 0.15 10.96
CA GLY A 154 -26.06 -0.81 10.76
C GLY A 154 -25.85 -1.75 11.93
N THR A 155 -25.96 -1.24 13.17
CA THR A 155 -25.91 -2.06 14.40
C THR A 155 -27.03 -3.09 14.49
N GLN A 156 -28.10 -2.92 13.70
CA GLN A 156 -29.26 -3.80 13.67
C GLN A 156 -29.20 -4.76 12.47
N ARG A 157 -28.96 -4.24 11.27
CA ARG A 157 -29.00 -5.05 10.03
C ARG A 157 -27.80 -5.95 9.88
N LEU A 158 -26.60 -5.50 10.27
CA LEU A 158 -25.39 -6.30 10.10
C LEU A 158 -25.44 -7.61 10.92
N PRO A 159 -25.79 -7.63 12.23
CA PRO A 159 -25.95 -8.88 12.98
C PRO A 159 -27.00 -9.84 12.42
N ARG A 160 -28.04 -9.32 11.77
CA ARG A 160 -29.10 -10.15 11.15
C ARG A 160 -28.64 -10.81 9.86
N LEU A 161 -27.65 -10.23 9.17
CA LEU A 161 -27.10 -10.75 7.93
C LEU A 161 -25.93 -11.70 8.17
N VAL A 162 -24.88 -11.25 8.88
CA VAL A 162 -23.64 -12.05 9.07
C VAL A 162 -23.58 -12.84 10.37
N GLY A 163 -24.62 -12.77 11.19
CA GLY A 163 -24.64 -13.30 12.55
C GLY A 163 -23.98 -12.37 13.57
N LEU A 164 -24.39 -12.50 14.83
CA LEU A 164 -24.00 -11.57 15.91
C LEU A 164 -22.49 -11.51 16.12
N THR A 165 -21.82 -12.66 16.21
CA THR A 165 -20.37 -12.73 16.47
C THR A 165 -19.56 -12.00 15.40
N LYS A 166 -19.88 -12.26 14.12
CA LYS A 166 -19.15 -11.65 13.02
C LYS A 166 -19.46 -10.16 12.87
N ALA A 167 -20.69 -9.75 13.14
CA ALA A 167 -21.06 -8.34 13.14
C ALA A 167 -20.35 -7.57 14.26
N LEU A 168 -20.21 -8.14 15.46
CA LEU A 168 -19.43 -7.55 16.54
C LEU A 168 -17.95 -7.44 16.17
N GLU A 169 -17.36 -8.46 15.56
CA GLU A 169 -15.99 -8.39 15.04
C GLU A 169 -15.83 -7.25 14.03
N MET A 170 -16.71 -7.18 13.02
CA MET A 170 -16.66 -6.15 11.98
C MET A 170 -16.81 -4.74 12.54
N MET A 171 -17.72 -4.51 13.49
CA MET A 171 -17.96 -3.21 14.10
C MET A 171 -16.88 -2.83 15.11
N LEU A 172 -16.66 -3.67 16.14
CA LEU A 172 -15.73 -3.38 17.25
C LEU A 172 -14.28 -3.26 16.78
N MET A 173 -13.88 -4.09 15.81
CA MET A 173 -12.53 -4.01 15.24
C MET A 173 -12.44 -3.03 14.07
N SER A 174 -13.56 -2.44 13.64
CA SER A 174 -13.65 -1.56 12.46
C SER A 174 -12.95 -2.15 11.23
N LYS A 175 -13.05 -3.47 11.07
CA LYS A 175 -12.33 -4.23 10.06
C LYS A 175 -13.29 -4.59 8.91
N PRO A 176 -13.11 -4.02 7.72
CA PRO A 176 -13.90 -4.40 6.57
C PRO A 176 -13.58 -5.85 6.17
N ILE A 177 -14.61 -6.55 5.70
CA ILE A 177 -14.46 -7.86 5.06
C ILE A 177 -14.55 -7.70 3.53
N LYS A 178 -13.94 -8.64 2.80
CA LYS A 178 -14.08 -8.66 1.33
C LYS A 178 -15.46 -9.19 0.96
N ALA A 179 -15.96 -8.80 -0.22
CA ALA A 179 -17.24 -9.28 -0.74
C ALA A 179 -17.34 -10.81 -0.83
N GLU A 180 -16.19 -11.47 -1.00
CA GLU A 180 -16.04 -12.92 -1.07
C GLU A 180 -16.49 -13.60 0.23
N GLU A 181 -15.93 -13.11 1.33
CA GLU A 181 -16.30 -13.49 2.70
C GLU A 181 -17.72 -13.03 3.02
N ALA A 182 -18.08 -11.81 2.64
CA ALA A 182 -19.41 -11.25 2.88
C ALA A 182 -20.52 -12.07 2.22
N HIS A 183 -20.26 -12.71 1.08
CA HIS A 183 -21.24 -13.58 0.42
C HIS A 183 -21.43 -14.90 1.14
N GLN A 184 -20.33 -15.52 1.58
CA GLN A 184 -20.39 -16.74 2.39
C GLN A 184 -21.18 -16.51 3.68
N LEU A 185 -21.10 -15.29 4.23
CA LEU A 185 -21.80 -14.86 5.42
C LEU A 185 -23.22 -14.35 5.17
N GLY A 186 -23.70 -14.26 3.92
CA GLY A 186 -25.04 -13.76 3.60
C GLY A 186 -25.22 -12.24 3.61
N LEU A 187 -24.13 -11.46 3.79
CA LEU A 187 -24.15 -10.00 3.62
C LEU A 187 -24.21 -9.59 2.14
N ILE A 188 -23.64 -10.39 1.25
CA ILE A 188 -23.75 -10.23 -0.20
C ILE A 188 -24.55 -11.39 -0.77
N ASP A 189 -25.58 -11.12 -1.56
CA ASP A 189 -26.45 -12.17 -2.10
C ASP A 189 -25.85 -12.81 -3.37
N ALA A 190 -24.99 -12.09 -4.09
CA ALA A 190 -24.22 -12.63 -5.21
C ALA A 190 -22.89 -11.90 -5.43
N ILE A 191 -21.82 -12.68 -5.61
CA ILE A 191 -20.53 -12.16 -6.08
C ILE A 191 -20.40 -12.38 -7.56
N ASP A 192 -19.82 -11.39 -8.22
CA ASP A 192 -19.63 -11.44 -9.64
C ASP A 192 -18.18 -11.70 -10.06
N TYR A 193 -17.86 -12.94 -10.50
CA TYR A 193 -16.49 -13.37 -10.87
C TYR A 193 -16.18 -13.45 -12.39
N LEU A 194 -17.17 -13.61 -13.27
CA LEU A 194 -16.99 -13.44 -14.74
C LEU A 194 -17.11 -11.96 -15.17
N SER A 195 -17.09 -11.04 -14.19
CA SER A 195 -17.79 -9.77 -14.17
C SER A 195 -17.15 -8.60 -14.86
N ARG A 196 -15.83 -8.45 -14.78
CA ARG A 196 -15.16 -7.26 -15.30
C ARG A 196 -15.06 -7.24 -16.82
N VAL A 197 -15.48 -8.31 -17.49
CA VAL A 197 -15.56 -8.44 -18.95
C VAL A 197 -16.94 -8.93 -19.41
N ARG A 198 -17.62 -9.82 -18.66
CA ARG A 198 -19.00 -10.26 -19.01
C ARG A 198 -20.12 -9.51 -18.28
N LYS A 199 -19.82 -8.69 -17.26
CA LYS A 199 -20.78 -7.83 -16.55
C LYS A 199 -20.36 -6.34 -16.52
N GLY A 200 -19.76 -5.86 -17.62
CA GLY A 200 -19.80 -4.45 -18.02
C GLY A 200 -19.11 -3.39 -17.15
N LYS A 201 -18.34 -3.75 -16.11
CA LYS A 201 -17.49 -2.79 -15.36
C LYS A 201 -16.18 -2.42 -16.08
N MET A 202 -15.91 -3.13 -17.16
CA MET A 202 -14.97 -2.88 -18.23
C MET A 202 -15.56 -3.72 -19.37
N THR A 203 -15.71 -3.14 -20.56
CA THR A 203 -16.24 -3.96 -21.65
C THR A 203 -15.20 -5.01 -22.02
N LYS A 204 -15.63 -6.07 -22.72
CA LYS A 204 -14.67 -6.98 -23.35
C LYS A 204 -13.72 -6.20 -24.24
N GLU A 205 -14.17 -5.12 -24.90
CA GLU A 205 -13.27 -4.20 -25.59
C GLU A 205 -12.32 -3.46 -24.65
N ILE A 206 -12.70 -3.00 -23.45
CA ILE A 206 -11.75 -2.31 -22.55
C ILE A 206 -10.73 -3.30 -21.99
N TYR A 207 -11.08 -4.57 -21.73
CA TYR A 207 -10.10 -5.59 -21.33
C TYR A 207 -9.19 -6.00 -22.49
N GLU A 208 -9.76 -6.28 -23.65
CA GLU A 208 -9.01 -6.58 -24.87
C GLU A 208 -8.19 -5.35 -25.30
N LYS A 209 -8.67 -4.12 -25.07
CA LYS A 209 -7.94 -2.86 -25.27
C LYS A 209 -6.83 -2.72 -24.26
N THR A 210 -7.07 -2.91 -22.96
CA THR A 210 -6.04 -2.83 -21.92
C THR A 210 -4.97 -3.89 -22.12
N LEU A 211 -5.34 -5.12 -22.49
CA LEU A 211 -4.38 -6.14 -22.91
C LEU A 211 -3.74 -5.82 -24.25
N SER A 212 -4.42 -5.19 -25.21
CA SER A 212 -3.82 -4.76 -26.47
C SER A 212 -2.86 -3.60 -26.28
N LEU A 213 -2.97 -2.84 -25.18
CA LEU A 213 -1.95 -1.88 -24.77
C LEU A 213 -0.67 -2.57 -24.29
N LEU A 214 -0.73 -3.87 -23.94
CA LEU A 214 0.43 -4.67 -23.59
C LEU A 214 0.92 -5.42 -24.82
N THR A 215 2.18 -5.17 -25.18
CA THR A 215 2.88 -5.94 -26.20
C THR A 215 4.04 -6.64 -25.52
N GLY A 216 3.94 -7.95 -25.37
CA GLY A 216 5.04 -8.77 -24.88
C GLY A 216 6.16 -8.82 -25.91
N VAL A 217 7.39 -8.60 -25.47
CA VAL A 217 8.60 -8.72 -26.29
C VAL A 217 9.66 -9.50 -25.52
N VAL A 218 10.53 -10.18 -26.24
CA VAL A 218 11.62 -10.99 -25.67
C VAL A 218 13.00 -10.40 -25.96
N ASP A 219 13.04 -9.23 -26.61
CA ASP A 219 14.24 -8.47 -26.98
C ASP A 219 13.96 -6.95 -26.87
N TYR A 220 15.02 -6.16 -27.01
CA TYR A 220 14.96 -4.70 -26.90
C TYR A 220 14.62 -3.97 -28.22
N GLU A 221 14.40 -4.66 -29.34
CA GLU A 221 14.29 -4.00 -30.64
C GLU A 221 13.09 -3.04 -30.73
N ARG A 222 12.02 -3.35 -29.97
CA ARG A 222 10.79 -2.53 -29.89
C ARG A 222 10.89 -1.35 -28.93
N PHE A 223 12.01 -1.17 -28.25
CA PHE A 223 12.18 -0.08 -27.27
C PHE A 223 12.52 1.26 -27.94
N LYS A 224 12.64 1.30 -29.27
CA LYS A 224 12.98 2.53 -30.02
C LYS A 224 11.94 3.65 -29.93
N ASP A 225 10.71 3.32 -29.53
CA ASP A 225 9.58 4.24 -29.49
C ASP A 225 8.94 4.35 -28.09
N VAL A 226 9.65 3.96 -27.02
CA VAL A 226 9.12 4.04 -25.64
C VAL A 226 9.56 5.33 -24.94
N ASP A 227 8.67 5.88 -24.10
CA ASP A 227 8.94 7.11 -23.34
C ASP A 227 9.50 6.83 -21.93
N LEU A 228 9.21 5.65 -21.38
CA LEU A 228 9.64 5.22 -20.05
C LEU A 228 9.87 3.71 -20.03
N VAL A 229 11.01 3.29 -19.51
CA VAL A 229 11.30 1.91 -19.12
C VAL A 229 11.45 1.85 -17.60
N ILE A 230 10.81 0.88 -16.96
CA ILE A 230 11.06 0.53 -15.56
C ILE A 230 11.63 -0.88 -15.54
N GLU A 231 12.92 -1.01 -15.22
CA GLU A 231 13.54 -2.31 -14.98
C GLU A 231 13.03 -2.90 -13.66
N GLU A 232 12.43 -4.08 -13.76
CA GLU A 232 12.08 -4.93 -12.62
C GLU A 232 12.56 -6.34 -12.92
N SER A 233 13.35 -6.91 -12.03
CA SER A 233 13.83 -8.29 -12.13
C SER A 233 13.03 -9.14 -11.14
N ASN A 234 12.31 -10.14 -11.66
CA ASN A 234 11.38 -10.96 -10.87
C ASN A 234 11.93 -12.39 -10.70
N THR A 235 11.98 -12.87 -9.46
CA THR A 235 12.68 -14.10 -9.03
C THR A 235 11.88 -15.40 -9.25
N SER A 236 10.79 -15.39 -10.01
CA SER A 236 9.81 -16.48 -9.98
C SER A 236 10.06 -17.66 -10.93
N ASN A 237 11.17 -17.71 -11.69
CA ASN A 237 11.50 -18.85 -12.56
C ASN A 237 12.98 -19.22 -12.49
N PHE A 238 13.39 -20.08 -11.55
CA PHE A 238 14.63 -20.86 -11.67
C PHE A 238 14.49 -22.23 -10.97
N TYR A 239 13.85 -23.17 -11.65
CA TYR A 239 14.07 -24.59 -11.42
C TYR A 239 15.20 -25.03 -12.36
N LEU A 240 16.13 -25.85 -11.84
CA LEU A 240 17.33 -26.42 -12.47
C LEU A 240 18.65 -25.65 -12.27
N ALA A 241 19.32 -25.94 -11.15
CA ALA A 241 20.71 -26.41 -11.12
C ALA A 241 21.10 -26.75 -9.67
N ILE A 242 20.83 -27.98 -9.25
CA ILE A 242 21.42 -28.56 -8.03
C ILE A 242 22.79 -29.10 -8.46
N TYR A 243 23.89 -28.55 -7.92
CA TYR A 243 25.03 -29.33 -7.39
C TYR A 243 26.09 -28.37 -6.82
N PHE A 244 26.50 -28.70 -5.59
CA PHE A 244 27.51 -28.08 -4.73
C PHE A 244 27.09 -26.87 -3.87
N ILE A 245 26.94 -27.17 -2.58
CA ILE A 245 26.94 -26.23 -1.46
C ILE A 245 28.27 -25.48 -1.49
N GLU A 246 28.25 -24.21 -1.90
CA GLU A 246 29.11 -23.15 -1.37
C GLU A 246 28.72 -21.80 -2.03
N GLN A 247 28.26 -20.88 -1.18
CA GLN A 247 28.13 -19.44 -1.40
C GLN A 247 26.91 -18.90 -2.20
N TYR A 248 25.96 -18.29 -1.46
CA TYR A 248 25.07 -17.19 -1.91
C TYR A 248 23.97 -17.48 -2.96
N TRP A 249 23.38 -18.67 -2.95
CA TRP A 249 22.59 -19.20 -4.08
C TRP A 249 21.39 -18.39 -4.65
N ASN A 250 20.87 -17.27 -4.10
CA ASN A 250 19.70 -16.60 -4.74
C ASN A 250 19.65 -15.06 -4.62
N ALA A 251 20.73 -14.36 -4.96
CA ALA A 251 20.74 -12.90 -5.16
C ALA A 251 20.98 -12.51 -6.64
N VAL A 252 20.46 -13.29 -7.59
CA VAL A 252 20.62 -13.03 -9.05
C VAL A 252 19.88 -11.76 -9.52
N VAL A 253 19.04 -11.15 -8.69
CA VAL A 253 18.15 -10.01 -9.02
C VAL A 253 18.70 -8.63 -8.59
N GLU A 254 19.71 -8.60 -7.72
CA GLU A 254 20.41 -7.36 -7.29
C GLU A 254 21.90 -7.45 -7.66
N ASN A 255 22.18 -7.84 -8.90
CA ASN A 255 23.54 -7.91 -9.43
C ASN A 255 23.89 -6.64 -10.21
N VAL A 256 24.85 -5.87 -9.70
CA VAL A 256 25.30 -4.61 -10.33
C VAL A 256 25.75 -4.81 -11.77
N LYS A 257 26.48 -5.89 -12.10
CA LYS A 257 26.99 -6.13 -13.46
C LYS A 257 25.85 -6.39 -14.44
N VAL A 258 24.83 -7.15 -14.02
CA VAL A 258 23.64 -7.42 -14.84
C VAL A 258 22.88 -6.13 -15.08
N LYS A 259 22.61 -5.34 -14.04
CA LYS A 259 21.90 -4.06 -14.18
C LYS A 259 22.68 -3.06 -15.04
N GLN A 260 24.00 -2.96 -14.87
CA GLN A 260 24.85 -2.14 -15.74
C GLN A 260 24.74 -2.57 -17.21
N GLN A 261 24.72 -3.87 -17.50
CA GLN A 261 24.56 -4.37 -18.86
C GLN A 261 23.16 -4.04 -19.40
N VAL A 262 22.10 -4.28 -18.61
CA VAL A 262 20.73 -3.92 -18.99
C VAL A 262 20.63 -2.44 -19.31
N PHE A 263 21.18 -1.54 -18.49
CA PHE A 263 21.12 -0.11 -18.74
C PHE A 263 21.97 0.35 -19.93
N ALA A 264 23.11 -0.30 -20.19
CA ALA A 264 23.88 -0.06 -21.42
C ALA A 264 23.12 -0.50 -22.68
N ASP A 265 22.40 -1.62 -22.61
CA ASP A 265 21.54 -2.08 -23.70
C ASP A 265 20.34 -1.12 -23.87
N LEU A 266 19.66 -0.75 -22.78
CA LEU A 266 18.57 0.22 -22.82
C LEU A 266 18.99 1.56 -23.43
N GLU A 267 20.18 2.08 -23.10
CA GLU A 267 20.73 3.29 -23.72
C GLU A 267 20.86 3.15 -25.25
N ARG A 268 21.30 1.99 -25.73
CA ARG A 268 21.50 1.71 -27.15
C ARG A 268 20.19 1.57 -27.93
N TYR A 269 19.17 0.98 -27.32
CA TYR A 269 17.91 0.64 -27.99
C TYR A 269 16.80 1.68 -27.78
N CYS A 270 16.82 2.43 -26.68
CA CYS A 270 15.80 3.44 -26.38
C CYS A 270 16.16 4.80 -27.02
N PRO A 271 15.16 5.60 -27.43
CA PRO A 271 15.40 6.94 -27.94
C PRO A 271 15.97 7.84 -26.83
N SER A 272 16.68 8.91 -27.19
CA SER A 272 17.38 9.77 -26.22
C SER A 272 16.48 10.46 -25.19
N HIS A 273 15.19 10.62 -25.49
CA HIS A 273 14.21 11.21 -24.58
C HIS A 273 13.61 10.20 -23.59
N CYS A 274 13.81 8.90 -23.79
CA CYS A 274 13.23 7.86 -22.93
C CYS A 274 13.82 7.92 -21.52
N VAL A 275 12.95 7.93 -20.51
CA VAL A 275 13.34 7.78 -19.09
C VAL A 275 13.73 6.33 -18.82
N LEU A 276 14.86 6.12 -18.15
CA LEU A 276 15.38 4.81 -17.78
C LEU A 276 15.29 4.65 -16.26
N ALA A 277 14.23 4.02 -15.78
CA ALA A 277 13.98 3.81 -14.36
C ALA A 277 14.28 2.38 -13.91
N THR A 278 14.59 2.19 -12.63
CA THR A 278 14.74 0.85 -12.00
C THR A 278 13.92 0.76 -10.72
N ASN A 279 13.36 -0.42 -10.47
CA ASN A 279 12.69 -0.79 -9.22
C ASN A 279 13.67 -1.38 -8.18
N THR A 280 14.98 -1.23 -8.35
CA THR A 280 15.98 -1.68 -7.35
C THR A 280 15.71 -1.08 -5.98
N SER A 281 16.01 -1.81 -4.92
CA SER A 281 15.77 -1.39 -3.53
C SER A 281 17.01 -0.92 -2.78
N THR A 282 18.21 -1.24 -3.29
CA THR A 282 19.46 -1.09 -2.52
C THR A 282 20.71 -0.75 -3.35
N ILE A 283 20.72 -0.99 -4.67
CA ILE A 283 21.85 -0.61 -5.52
C ILE A 283 21.85 0.90 -5.79
N ASP A 284 23.04 1.49 -5.68
CA ASP A 284 23.32 2.87 -6.05
C ASP A 284 23.07 3.12 -7.56
N LEU A 285 22.21 4.10 -7.89
CA LEU A 285 21.89 4.45 -9.28
C LEU A 285 23.10 4.93 -10.09
N ASP A 286 24.10 5.55 -9.44
CA ASP A 286 25.34 5.97 -10.09
C ASP A 286 26.19 4.77 -10.53
N LEU A 287 26.15 3.66 -9.78
CA LEU A 287 26.77 2.39 -10.19
C LEU A 287 26.02 1.76 -11.38
N ILE A 288 24.69 1.80 -11.37
CA ILE A 288 23.87 1.29 -12.49
C ILE A 288 24.20 2.04 -13.79
N GLY A 289 24.30 3.37 -13.71
CA GLY A 289 24.57 4.23 -14.86
C GLY A 289 26.04 4.34 -15.28
N GLU A 290 26.98 3.66 -14.61
CA GLU A 290 28.43 3.82 -14.82
C GLU A 290 28.86 3.50 -16.27
N LYS A 291 28.20 2.52 -16.91
CA LYS A 291 28.49 2.09 -18.30
C LYS A 291 27.64 2.79 -19.36
N THR A 292 26.98 3.89 -19.00
CA THR A 292 26.13 4.68 -19.91
C THR A 292 26.69 6.08 -20.09
N ASN A 293 26.21 6.82 -21.09
CA ASN A 293 26.44 8.27 -21.24
C ASN A 293 25.19 9.10 -20.92
N SER A 294 24.09 8.43 -20.58
CA SER A 294 22.76 9.01 -20.38
C SER A 294 22.33 9.05 -18.91
N GLN A 295 23.25 9.32 -17.97
CA GLN A 295 22.90 9.27 -16.54
C GLN A 295 21.90 10.34 -16.11
N ASP A 296 21.69 11.37 -16.92
CA ASP A 296 20.70 12.42 -16.71
C ASP A 296 19.24 11.93 -16.87
N ARG A 297 19.02 10.82 -17.57
CA ARG A 297 17.70 10.17 -17.72
C ARG A 297 17.53 8.88 -16.92
N ILE A 298 18.48 8.57 -16.02
CA ILE A 298 18.40 7.45 -15.08
C ILE A 298 17.77 7.90 -13.76
N ALA A 299 16.80 7.13 -13.25
CA ALA A 299 16.15 7.35 -11.96
C ALA A 299 15.71 6.03 -11.30
N GLY A 300 15.35 6.08 -10.01
CA GLY A 300 14.64 4.99 -9.34
C GLY A 300 13.14 5.22 -9.36
N ALA A 301 12.38 4.18 -9.66
CA ALA A 301 10.93 4.12 -9.51
C ALA A 301 10.61 2.94 -8.59
N HIS A 302 10.88 3.12 -7.29
CA HIS A 302 10.88 2.06 -6.30
C HIS A 302 9.47 1.85 -5.71
N PHE A 303 8.88 0.69 -6.05
CA PHE A 303 7.57 0.22 -5.62
C PHE A 303 7.67 -0.69 -4.39
N PHE A 304 6.70 -0.57 -3.49
CA PHE A 304 6.63 -1.40 -2.29
C PHE A 304 5.78 -2.63 -2.53
N SER A 305 6.27 -3.81 -2.12
CA SER A 305 5.54 -5.06 -2.32
C SER A 305 4.37 -5.22 -1.33
N PRO A 306 3.17 -5.64 -1.79
CA PRO A 306 2.79 -5.88 -3.18
C PRO A 306 2.55 -4.58 -3.98
N ALA A 307 3.23 -4.41 -5.10
CA ALA A 307 3.29 -3.15 -5.87
C ALA A 307 1.93 -2.62 -6.35
N HIS A 308 0.92 -3.49 -6.53
CA HIS A 308 -0.43 -3.08 -6.94
C HIS A 308 -1.30 -2.60 -5.77
N VAL A 309 -0.93 -2.95 -4.52
CA VAL A 309 -1.68 -2.60 -3.31
C VAL A 309 -1.05 -1.41 -2.59
N MET A 310 0.28 -1.44 -2.43
CA MET A 310 0.97 -0.45 -1.61
C MET A 310 0.89 0.94 -2.23
N PRO A 311 0.49 1.98 -1.49
CA PRO A 311 0.20 3.29 -2.07
C PRO A 311 1.47 4.10 -2.38
N LEU A 312 2.61 3.77 -1.78
CA LEU A 312 3.85 4.53 -1.94
C LEU A 312 4.58 4.22 -3.25
N LEU A 313 5.13 5.26 -3.87
CA LEU A 313 6.16 5.17 -4.91
C LEU A 313 7.33 6.06 -4.50
N GLU A 314 8.51 5.49 -4.32
CA GLU A 314 9.71 6.24 -4.00
C GLU A 314 10.47 6.57 -5.29
N ILE A 315 10.51 7.85 -5.65
CA ILE A 315 11.19 8.36 -6.84
C ILE A 315 12.60 8.76 -6.42
N VAL A 316 13.59 7.98 -6.84
CA VAL A 316 14.98 8.17 -6.43
C VAL A 316 15.72 8.96 -7.50
N ARG A 317 16.37 10.07 -7.11
CA ARG A 317 17.21 10.88 -8.00
C ARG A 317 18.67 10.82 -7.60
N SER A 318 19.54 10.61 -8.59
CA SER A 318 20.98 10.85 -8.43
C SER A 318 21.27 12.35 -8.55
N LYS A 319 22.55 12.73 -8.44
CA LYS A 319 22.98 14.11 -8.72
C LYS A 319 22.89 14.47 -10.20
N ARG A 320 22.89 13.46 -11.09
CA ARG A 320 22.85 13.62 -12.54
C ARG A 320 21.43 13.60 -13.09
N THR A 321 20.50 12.89 -12.43
CA THR A 321 19.09 12.81 -12.84
C THR A 321 18.51 14.20 -13.08
N SER A 322 18.00 14.42 -14.29
CA SER A 322 17.43 15.70 -14.70
C SER A 322 16.13 15.99 -13.93
N PRO A 323 15.81 17.27 -13.65
CA PRO A 323 14.54 17.63 -13.03
C PRO A 323 13.32 17.18 -13.84
N GLN A 324 13.44 17.11 -15.17
CA GLN A 324 12.36 16.69 -16.05
C GLN A 324 11.97 15.23 -15.78
N VAL A 325 12.94 14.32 -15.66
CA VAL A 325 12.70 12.91 -15.32
C VAL A 325 11.93 12.75 -14.01
N VAL A 326 12.26 13.55 -13.00
CA VAL A 326 11.55 13.54 -11.72
C VAL A 326 10.10 13.98 -11.90
N VAL A 327 9.85 15.03 -12.69
CA VAL A 327 8.50 15.51 -13.01
C VAL A 327 7.70 14.46 -13.78
N ASP A 328 8.32 13.78 -14.74
CA ASP A 328 7.67 12.72 -15.53
C ASP A 328 7.26 11.56 -14.63
N LEU A 329 8.15 11.12 -13.72
CA LEU A 329 7.84 10.05 -12.76
C LEU A 329 6.78 10.47 -11.72
N LEU A 330 6.74 11.75 -11.32
CA LEU A 330 5.68 12.29 -10.46
C LEU A 330 4.31 12.22 -11.17
N ASP A 331 4.26 12.59 -12.44
CA ASP A 331 3.04 12.52 -13.26
C ASP A 331 2.60 11.06 -13.47
N VAL A 332 3.54 10.15 -13.77
CA VAL A 332 3.27 8.72 -13.85
C VAL A 332 2.71 8.19 -12.54
N GLY A 333 3.39 8.44 -11.40
CA GLY A 333 2.95 8.01 -10.07
C GLY A 333 1.52 8.46 -9.76
N LYS A 334 1.20 9.73 -10.06
CA LYS A 334 -0.15 10.28 -9.90
C LYS A 334 -1.17 9.58 -10.81
N LYS A 335 -0.84 9.34 -12.09
CA LYS A 335 -1.72 8.66 -13.06
C LYS A 335 -2.04 7.23 -12.60
N ILE A 336 -1.07 6.52 -12.02
CA ILE A 336 -1.25 5.17 -11.48
C ILE A 336 -1.76 5.14 -10.03
N LYS A 337 -2.19 6.29 -9.49
CA LYS A 337 -2.76 6.46 -8.14
C LYS A 337 -1.82 6.03 -7.01
N LYS A 338 -0.52 6.20 -7.22
CA LYS A 338 0.49 6.15 -6.16
C LYS A 338 0.63 7.52 -5.51
N THR A 339 1.17 7.51 -4.30
CA THR A 339 1.66 8.70 -3.58
C THR A 339 3.16 8.76 -3.80
N PRO A 340 3.65 9.59 -4.73
CA PRO A 340 5.07 9.68 -4.99
C PRO A 340 5.79 10.50 -3.92
N VAL A 341 6.95 10.02 -3.48
CA VAL A 341 7.88 10.76 -2.62
C VAL A 341 9.24 10.80 -3.32
N VAL A 342 9.82 12.00 -3.48
CA VAL A 342 11.11 12.18 -4.16
C VAL A 342 12.24 12.15 -3.14
N VAL A 343 13.21 11.27 -3.35
CA VAL A 343 14.33 11.05 -2.43
C VAL A 343 15.67 11.03 -3.17
N GLY A 344 16.76 11.28 -2.44
CA GLY A 344 18.11 11.16 -2.93
C GLY A 344 18.56 9.70 -3.05
N ASN A 345 19.52 9.48 -3.93
CA ASN A 345 20.17 8.19 -4.11
C ASN A 345 21.13 7.86 -2.94
N CYS A 346 20.85 6.76 -2.25
CA CYS A 346 21.73 6.10 -1.28
C CYS A 346 21.28 4.65 -1.10
N THR A 347 22.09 3.79 -0.48
CA THR A 347 21.70 2.41 -0.14
C THR A 347 20.41 2.41 0.68
N GLY A 348 19.35 1.76 0.19
CA GLY A 348 18.05 1.72 0.85
C GLY A 348 17.21 2.99 0.75
N PHE A 349 17.68 3.99 0.01
CA PHE A 349 17.01 5.28 -0.22
C PHE A 349 16.55 5.95 1.09
N ALA A 350 15.31 6.43 1.18
CA ALA A 350 14.81 6.97 2.44
C ALA A 350 14.15 5.89 3.29
N VAL A 351 13.21 5.11 2.71
CA VAL A 351 12.35 4.24 3.52
C VAL A 351 13.08 3.03 4.07
N ASN A 352 13.72 2.23 3.21
CA ASN A 352 14.38 1.01 3.65
C ASN A 352 15.56 1.34 4.57
N ARG A 353 16.31 2.42 4.26
CA ARG A 353 17.40 2.91 5.10
C ARG A 353 16.89 3.29 6.48
N MET A 354 15.89 4.18 6.55
CA MET A 354 15.26 4.61 7.80
C MET A 354 14.71 3.44 8.61
N PHE A 355 14.18 2.41 7.95
CA PHE A 355 13.58 1.26 8.62
C PHE A 355 14.58 0.17 9.01
N SER A 356 15.78 0.16 8.42
CA SER A 356 16.81 -0.86 8.71
C SER A 356 17.19 -1.01 10.20
N PRO A 357 17.19 0.04 11.05
CA PRO A 357 17.42 -0.12 12.48
C PRO A 357 16.31 -0.92 13.19
N TYR A 358 15.08 -0.94 12.66
CA TYR A 358 13.95 -1.64 13.30
C TYR A 358 14.23 -3.13 13.51
N THR A 359 14.78 -3.80 12.50
CA THR A 359 15.17 -5.21 12.59
C THR A 359 16.54 -5.39 13.24
N SER A 360 17.48 -4.49 12.97
CA SER A 360 18.86 -4.60 13.49
C SER A 360 18.92 -4.46 15.01
N ILE A 361 18.17 -3.51 15.57
CA ILE A 361 18.08 -3.31 17.02
C ILE A 361 17.33 -4.46 17.67
N ALA A 362 16.25 -4.97 17.05
CA ALA A 362 15.53 -6.12 17.57
C ALA A 362 16.43 -7.36 17.70
N LEU A 363 17.27 -7.64 16.69
CA LEU A 363 18.27 -8.72 16.74
C LEU A 363 19.28 -8.51 17.87
N LEU A 364 19.84 -7.30 17.99
CA LEU A 364 20.75 -6.94 19.09
C LEU A 364 20.11 -7.18 20.46
N LEU A 365 18.86 -6.74 20.65
CA LEU A 365 18.14 -6.89 21.91
C LEU A 365 17.91 -8.36 22.27
N VAL A 366 17.62 -9.21 21.29
CA VAL A 366 17.51 -10.66 21.49
C VAL A 366 18.84 -11.27 21.86
N ASP A 367 19.94 -10.92 21.18
CA ASP A 367 21.27 -11.38 21.60
C ASP A 367 21.60 -10.90 23.03
N ARG A 368 21.07 -9.75 23.47
CA ARG A 368 21.23 -9.26 24.85
C ARG A 368 20.23 -9.77 25.87
N GLY A 369 19.41 -10.77 25.55
CA GLY A 369 18.56 -11.43 26.55
C GLY A 369 17.07 -11.32 26.28
N MET A 370 16.63 -10.36 25.47
CA MET A 370 15.20 -10.10 25.29
C MET A 370 14.49 -11.21 24.54
N ASP A 371 13.20 -11.36 24.83
CA ASP A 371 12.33 -12.32 24.17
C ASP A 371 11.86 -11.80 22.81
N VAL A 372 12.00 -12.67 21.79
CA VAL A 372 11.61 -12.41 20.39
C VAL A 372 10.13 -12.00 20.30
N TYR A 373 9.25 -12.75 20.97
CA TYR A 373 7.81 -12.57 20.89
C TYR A 373 7.36 -11.32 21.65
N LYS A 374 8.03 -10.98 22.75
CA LYS A 374 7.77 -9.76 23.50
C LYS A 374 8.05 -8.51 22.67
N ILE A 375 9.17 -8.46 21.94
CA ILE A 375 9.49 -7.32 21.06
C ILE A 375 8.42 -7.18 19.96
N ASP A 376 8.03 -8.29 19.32
CA ASP A 376 6.98 -8.28 18.29
C ASP A 376 5.63 -7.81 18.85
N GLN A 377 5.24 -8.33 20.02
CA GLN A 377 4.01 -7.93 20.71
C GLN A 377 4.03 -6.43 20.99
N VAL A 378 5.08 -5.91 21.60
CA VAL A 378 5.17 -4.50 21.98
C VAL A 378 5.14 -3.59 20.74
N CYS A 379 5.81 -3.96 19.64
CA CYS A 379 5.76 -3.18 18.40
C CYS A 379 4.38 -3.20 17.74
N THR A 380 3.64 -4.31 17.82
CA THR A 380 2.27 -4.40 17.30
C THR A 380 1.27 -3.63 18.18
N GLU A 381 1.40 -3.70 19.50
CA GLU A 381 0.62 -2.90 20.46
C GLU A 381 0.90 -1.39 20.32
N PHE A 382 2.13 -1.01 19.95
CA PHE A 382 2.45 0.37 19.61
C PHE A 382 1.66 0.88 18.39
N GLY A 383 1.34 -0.01 17.45
CA GLY A 383 0.52 0.26 16.27
C GLY A 383 1.08 -0.27 14.95
N MET A 384 2.21 -0.98 14.94
CA MET A 384 2.76 -1.55 13.71
C MET A 384 1.90 -2.72 13.21
N PRO A 385 1.76 -2.93 11.89
CA PRO A 385 1.05 -4.08 11.35
C PRO A 385 1.74 -5.41 11.71
N MET A 386 3.07 -5.39 11.86
CA MET A 386 3.89 -6.54 12.22
C MET A 386 5.09 -6.10 13.06
N GLY A 387 5.47 -6.95 14.03
CA GLY A 387 6.73 -6.83 14.73
C GLY A 387 7.94 -7.14 13.83
N PRO A 388 9.16 -6.78 14.25
CA PRO A 388 10.37 -6.97 13.45
C PRO A 388 10.62 -8.44 13.05
N PHE A 389 10.32 -9.41 13.90
CA PHE A 389 10.60 -10.83 13.61
C PHE A 389 9.53 -11.43 12.69
N ARG A 390 8.25 -11.10 12.90
CA ARG A 390 7.20 -11.47 11.96
C ARG A 390 7.43 -10.86 10.57
N LEU A 391 7.94 -9.63 10.52
CA LEU A 391 8.34 -8.98 9.27
C LEU A 391 9.49 -9.72 8.58
N LEU A 392 10.55 -10.10 9.32
CA LEU A 392 11.66 -10.87 8.79
C LEU A 392 11.21 -12.22 8.21
N ASP A 393 10.27 -12.91 8.87
CA ASP A 393 9.68 -14.14 8.34
C ASP A 393 8.89 -13.94 7.05
N LEU A 394 8.15 -12.82 6.94
CA LEU A 394 7.37 -12.50 5.74
C LEU A 394 8.27 -12.15 4.56
N VAL A 395 9.32 -11.35 4.80
CA VAL A 395 10.31 -10.95 3.79
C VAL A 395 11.14 -12.15 3.33
N GLY A 396 11.52 -13.00 4.28
CA GLY A 396 12.38 -14.16 4.06
C GLY A 396 13.86 -13.87 4.32
N PHE A 397 14.52 -14.81 4.97
CA PHE A 397 15.87 -14.58 5.53
C PHE A 397 16.95 -14.40 4.47
N GLY A 398 16.80 -15.03 3.30
CA GLY A 398 17.76 -14.85 2.19
C GLY A 398 17.81 -13.40 1.70
N VAL A 399 16.65 -12.74 1.62
CA VAL A 399 16.56 -11.32 1.26
C VAL A 399 17.14 -10.46 2.38
N ALA A 400 16.78 -10.75 3.63
CA ALA A 400 17.30 -10.02 4.80
C ALA A 400 18.83 -10.05 4.89
N LEU A 401 19.46 -11.22 4.69
CA LEU A 401 20.92 -11.36 4.69
C LEU A 401 21.56 -10.58 3.54
N ALA A 402 21.01 -10.67 2.33
CA ALA A 402 21.52 -9.95 1.17
C ALA A 402 21.46 -8.43 1.36
N SER A 403 20.32 -7.90 1.84
CA SER A 403 20.19 -6.47 2.16
C SER A 403 21.11 -6.06 3.31
N GLY A 404 21.24 -6.86 4.36
CA GLY A 404 22.12 -6.61 5.50
C GLY A 404 23.59 -6.49 5.08
N MET A 405 24.07 -7.37 4.18
CA MET A 405 25.43 -7.29 3.63
C MET A 405 25.67 -5.98 2.87
N GLN A 406 24.72 -5.54 2.05
CA GLN A 406 24.85 -4.27 1.32
C GLN A 406 24.94 -3.07 2.26
N TYR A 407 24.18 -3.05 3.36
CA TYR A 407 24.32 -2.01 4.37
C TYR A 407 25.66 -2.08 5.11
N LEU A 408 26.15 -3.28 5.44
CA LEU A 408 27.46 -3.46 6.07
C LEU A 408 28.62 -2.99 5.18
N GLU A 409 28.55 -3.25 3.88
CA GLU A 409 29.55 -2.82 2.89
C GLU A 409 29.55 -1.29 2.71
N ASN A 410 28.37 -0.68 2.61
CA ASN A 410 28.22 0.75 2.31
C ASN A 410 28.22 1.65 3.56
N SER A 411 27.91 1.11 4.72
CA SER A 411 27.81 1.85 5.99
C SER A 411 28.22 0.97 7.18
N PRO A 412 29.54 0.71 7.35
CA PRO A 412 30.03 -0.13 8.43
C PRO A 412 29.58 0.38 9.81
N GLY A 413 28.83 -0.44 10.54
CA GLY A 413 28.30 -0.10 11.88
C GLY A 413 26.83 0.35 11.91
N SER A 414 26.14 0.37 10.77
CA SER A 414 24.69 0.66 10.67
C SER A 414 23.79 -0.56 10.91
N VAL A 415 24.36 -1.76 10.91
CA VAL A 415 23.65 -3.04 11.10
C VAL A 415 24.34 -3.85 12.19
N ASP A 416 23.54 -4.58 12.97
CA ASP A 416 24.03 -5.52 13.96
C ASP A 416 24.67 -6.77 13.30
N LYS A 417 25.60 -7.42 14.02
CA LYS A 417 26.34 -8.59 13.51
C LYS A 417 25.83 -9.91 14.09
N SER A 418 24.57 -9.96 14.56
CA SER A 418 23.94 -11.18 15.09
C SER A 418 24.10 -12.36 14.14
N MET A 419 24.45 -13.52 14.72
CA MET A 419 24.52 -14.79 14.00
C MET A 419 23.18 -15.53 13.97
N LEU A 420 22.13 -14.96 14.56
CA LEU A 420 20.81 -15.60 14.69
C LEU A 420 20.18 -15.94 13.32
N ILE A 421 20.12 -14.97 12.40
CA ILE A 421 19.57 -15.21 11.06
C ILE A 421 20.43 -16.21 10.26
N PRO A 422 21.78 -16.07 10.19
CA PRO A 422 22.64 -17.06 9.55
C PRO A 422 22.44 -18.50 10.06
N LEU A 423 22.45 -18.70 11.39
CA LEU A 423 22.27 -20.03 12.00
C LEU A 423 20.91 -20.65 11.64
N MET A 424 19.85 -19.86 11.70
CA MET A 424 18.51 -20.31 11.33
C MET A 424 18.40 -20.62 9.82
N PHE A 425 19.05 -19.82 8.99
CA PHE A 425 19.08 -20.00 7.54
C PHE A 425 19.78 -21.31 7.15
N GLU A 426 20.91 -21.64 7.80
CA GLU A 426 21.63 -22.90 7.61
C GLU A 426 20.76 -24.13 7.94
N ASP A 427 19.90 -24.02 8.96
CA ASP A 427 18.91 -25.05 9.31
C ASP A 427 17.61 -24.97 8.47
N LYS A 428 17.66 -24.30 7.31
CA LYS A 428 16.55 -24.15 6.35
C LYS A 428 15.30 -23.50 6.93
N ARG A 429 15.43 -22.73 8.00
CA ARG A 429 14.36 -21.86 8.52
C ARG A 429 14.47 -20.53 7.81
N THR A 430 13.68 -20.35 6.76
CA THR A 430 13.79 -19.18 5.87
C THR A 430 12.60 -18.23 5.95
N GLY A 431 11.66 -18.47 6.87
CA GLY A 431 10.49 -17.62 7.10
C GLY A 431 9.17 -18.30 6.75
N GLU A 432 8.17 -17.50 6.38
CA GLU A 432 6.82 -17.97 6.04
C GLU A 432 6.81 -18.91 4.82
N ALA A 433 7.71 -18.66 3.84
CA ALA A 433 7.80 -19.45 2.62
C ALA A 433 8.21 -20.92 2.86
N SER A 434 9.04 -21.18 3.87
CA SER A 434 9.40 -22.54 4.31
C SER A 434 8.52 -23.04 5.44
N GLN A 435 7.46 -22.30 5.80
CA GLN A 435 6.60 -22.51 6.96
C GLN A 435 7.32 -22.52 8.32
N LYS A 436 8.59 -22.11 8.35
CA LYS A 436 9.43 -22.12 9.55
C LYS A 436 10.45 -20.98 9.49
N GLY A 437 10.33 -20.02 10.40
CA GLY A 437 11.22 -18.87 10.56
C GLY A 437 11.48 -18.60 12.04
N PHE A 438 11.27 -17.39 12.54
CA PHE A 438 11.08 -17.11 13.98
C PHE A 438 9.79 -17.75 14.50
N TYR A 439 8.77 -17.83 13.67
CA TYR A 439 7.53 -18.53 13.98
C TYR A 439 7.43 -19.85 13.19
N LYS A 440 6.58 -20.74 13.67
CA LYS A 440 6.02 -21.85 12.90
C LYS A 440 4.74 -21.37 12.21
N TYR A 441 4.51 -21.86 10.99
CA TYR A 441 3.32 -21.50 10.21
C TYR A 441 2.49 -22.74 9.90
N GLU A 442 1.22 -22.72 10.30
CA GLU A 442 0.27 -23.79 10.03
C GLU A 442 -0.98 -23.24 9.29
N GLY A 443 -1.55 -24.05 8.39
CA GLY A 443 -2.78 -23.71 7.66
C GLY A 443 -2.70 -22.39 6.88
N ASN A 444 -3.64 -21.47 7.16
CA ASN A 444 -3.77 -20.14 6.52
C ASN A 444 -2.66 -19.13 6.93
N ARG A 445 -1.39 -19.55 6.97
CA ARG A 445 -0.23 -18.68 7.30
C ARG A 445 -0.32 -18.03 8.69
N LYS A 446 -0.95 -18.71 9.64
CA LYS A 446 -1.02 -18.26 11.04
C LYS A 446 0.36 -18.45 11.69
N ALA A 447 0.93 -17.37 12.23
CA ALA A 447 2.18 -17.41 12.98
C ALA A 447 1.96 -18.00 14.39
N ILE A 448 2.76 -18.98 14.76
CA ILE A 448 2.73 -19.66 16.06
C ILE A 448 4.13 -19.59 16.68
N PRO A 449 4.28 -19.11 17.93
CA PRO A 449 5.57 -19.11 18.60
C PRO A 449 6.23 -20.49 18.59
N ASP A 450 7.51 -20.52 18.24
CA ASP A 450 8.32 -21.73 18.22
C ASP A 450 9.36 -21.73 19.36
N PRO A 451 9.26 -22.64 20.35
CA PRO A 451 10.28 -22.79 21.39
C PRO A 451 11.67 -23.15 20.84
N ASP A 452 11.75 -23.73 19.63
CA ASP A 452 13.03 -24.07 19.01
C ASP A 452 13.89 -22.82 18.75
N ILE A 453 13.34 -21.60 18.79
CA ILE A 453 14.11 -20.38 18.58
C ILE A 453 15.17 -20.16 19.66
N PHE A 454 14.88 -20.55 20.90
CA PHE A 454 15.80 -20.34 22.02
C PHE A 454 17.16 -20.99 21.80
N LYS A 455 17.22 -22.15 21.12
CA LYS A 455 18.50 -22.83 20.84
C LYS A 455 19.41 -22.00 19.93
N TYR A 456 18.86 -21.34 18.90
CA TYR A 456 19.65 -20.49 17.99
C TYR A 456 20.05 -19.19 18.66
N VAL A 457 19.21 -18.66 19.55
CA VAL A 457 19.54 -17.47 20.34
C VAL A 457 20.70 -17.76 21.29
N GLU A 458 20.67 -18.90 21.98
CA GLU A 458 21.79 -19.33 22.85
C GLU A 458 23.08 -19.57 22.06
N GLU A 459 22.98 -20.21 20.89
CA GLU A 459 24.12 -20.44 20.00
C GLU A 459 24.70 -19.11 19.46
N SER A 460 23.86 -18.19 18.98
CA SER A 460 24.26 -16.84 18.56
C SER A 460 25.01 -16.09 19.67
N ARG A 461 24.46 -16.12 20.90
CA ARG A 461 25.09 -15.50 22.08
C ARG A 461 26.44 -16.10 22.41
N SER A 462 26.54 -17.43 22.38
CA SER A 462 27.76 -18.18 22.63
C SER A 462 28.86 -17.80 21.62
N MET A 463 28.51 -17.74 20.33
CA MET A 463 29.43 -17.31 19.27
C MET A 463 29.87 -15.85 19.43
N ALA A 464 28.97 -14.97 19.86
CA ALA A 464 29.27 -13.56 20.08
C ALA A 464 29.99 -13.27 21.41
N GLY A 465 30.13 -14.27 22.30
CA GLY A 465 30.66 -14.08 23.65
C GLY A 465 29.82 -13.12 24.50
N THR A 466 28.51 -13.04 24.24
CA THR A 466 27.60 -12.10 24.91
C THR A 466 26.82 -12.80 26.02
N VAL A 467 26.54 -12.05 27.10
CA VAL A 467 25.71 -12.51 28.21
C VAL A 467 24.41 -11.69 28.26
N PRO A 468 23.29 -12.26 28.73
CA PRO A 468 22.05 -11.52 28.91
C PRO A 468 22.25 -10.30 29.81
N ASP A 469 21.75 -9.16 29.37
CA ASP A 469 21.74 -7.91 30.13
C ASP A 469 20.49 -7.89 31.04
N LEU A 470 20.72 -8.03 32.34
CA LEU A 470 19.65 -8.08 33.34
C LEU A 470 18.87 -6.77 33.45
N GLU A 471 19.42 -5.63 33.02
CA GLU A 471 18.71 -4.35 33.02
C GLU A 471 17.73 -4.27 31.83
N LEU A 472 18.08 -4.86 30.68
CA LEU A 472 17.15 -4.91 29.53
C LEU A 472 15.92 -5.76 29.82
N LEU A 473 16.06 -6.80 30.64
CA LEU A 473 14.95 -7.67 31.04
C LEU A 473 13.94 -6.97 31.98
N LYS A 474 14.29 -5.81 32.54
CA LYS A 474 13.43 -5.02 33.43
C LYS A 474 12.70 -3.89 32.71
N LEU A 475 13.01 -3.64 31.44
CA LEU A 475 12.40 -2.56 30.67
C LEU A 475 10.89 -2.78 30.56
N ASP A 476 10.15 -1.69 30.70
CA ASP A 476 8.71 -1.72 30.41
C ASP A 476 8.45 -1.64 28.89
N ASP A 477 7.20 -1.90 28.50
CA ASP A 477 6.81 -1.96 27.08
C ASP A 477 7.08 -0.64 26.36
N LYS A 478 6.95 0.50 27.05
CA LYS A 478 7.23 1.80 26.45
C LYS A 478 8.73 1.99 26.23
N GLU A 479 9.56 1.58 27.17
CA GLU A 479 11.01 1.63 27.03
C GLU A 479 11.50 0.72 25.90
N ILE A 480 10.88 -0.46 25.72
CA ILE A 480 11.16 -1.36 24.60
C ILE A 480 10.81 -0.68 23.25
N VAL A 481 9.62 -0.07 23.14
CA VAL A 481 9.25 0.72 21.94
C VAL A 481 10.29 1.80 21.67
N GLU A 482 10.69 2.57 22.68
CA GLU A 482 11.65 3.65 22.50
C GLU A 482 13.02 3.14 22.08
N MET A 483 13.47 2.03 22.67
CA MET A 483 14.76 1.43 22.33
C MET A 483 14.78 0.91 20.90
N VAL A 484 13.65 0.40 20.39
CA VAL A 484 13.51 -0.04 18.98
C VAL A 484 13.38 1.15 18.01
N PHE A 485 12.56 2.16 18.34
CA PHE A 485 12.19 3.23 17.39
C PHE A 485 13.06 4.49 17.48
N PHE A 486 13.77 4.77 18.56
CA PHE A 486 14.66 5.94 18.59
C PHE A 486 15.82 5.82 17.59
N PRO A 487 16.42 4.64 17.37
CA PRO A 487 17.37 4.43 16.28
C PRO A 487 16.74 4.66 14.89
N VAL A 488 15.48 4.28 14.69
CA VAL A 488 14.73 4.57 13.45
C VAL A 488 14.54 6.09 13.26
N ILE A 489 14.19 6.82 14.33
CA ILE A 489 14.12 8.29 14.31
C ILE A 489 15.49 8.90 14.02
N ASN A 490 16.55 8.36 14.62
CA ASN A 490 17.91 8.84 14.43
C ASN A 490 18.35 8.71 12.97
N GLU A 491 18.03 7.58 12.34
CA GLU A 491 18.28 7.37 10.90
C GLU A 491 17.41 8.29 10.04
N ALA A 492 16.14 8.52 10.41
CA ALA A 492 15.29 9.52 9.74
C ALA A 492 15.90 10.93 9.81
N CYS A 493 16.46 11.32 10.95
CA CYS A 493 17.19 12.57 11.13
C CYS A 493 18.44 12.62 10.24
N GLN A 494 19.15 11.50 10.09
CA GLN A 494 20.31 11.41 9.20
C GLN A 494 19.92 11.55 7.73
N VAL A 495 18.85 10.89 7.29
CA VAL A 495 18.25 11.02 5.94
C VAL A 495 17.87 12.49 5.65
N LEU A 496 17.38 13.25 6.63
CA LEU A 496 17.13 14.68 6.50
C LEU A 496 18.41 15.51 6.48
N GLY A 497 19.36 15.22 7.38
CA GLY A 497 20.64 15.94 7.48
C GLY A 497 21.47 15.83 6.20
N GLU A 498 21.45 14.67 5.56
CA GLU A 498 22.10 14.39 4.28
C GLU A 498 21.31 14.92 3.07
N ARG A 499 20.10 15.47 3.29
CA ARG A 499 19.18 15.95 2.25
C ARG A 499 18.79 14.87 1.24
N ILE A 500 18.72 13.63 1.70
CA ILE A 500 18.10 12.52 0.95
C ILE A 500 16.60 12.80 0.84
N ALA A 501 15.94 13.16 1.94
CA ALA A 501 14.59 13.73 1.90
C ALA A 501 14.62 15.26 2.02
N ASN A 502 13.70 15.94 1.33
CA ASN A 502 13.63 17.40 1.34
C ASN A 502 12.95 17.94 2.61
N LYS A 503 11.95 17.22 3.13
CA LYS A 503 11.12 17.65 4.25
C LYS A 503 10.80 16.48 5.17
N ALA A 504 10.66 16.75 6.46
CA ALA A 504 10.23 15.76 7.44
C ALA A 504 8.85 15.16 7.11
N SER A 505 7.93 15.97 6.57
CA SER A 505 6.60 15.50 6.14
C SER A 505 6.65 14.43 5.05
N ASP A 506 7.68 14.45 4.20
CA ASP A 506 7.87 13.44 3.16
C ASP A 506 8.23 12.09 3.81
N LEU A 507 9.06 12.12 4.86
CA LEU A 507 9.38 10.94 5.67
C LEU A 507 8.20 10.45 6.51
N ASP A 508 7.35 11.35 7.01
CA ASP A 508 6.12 10.97 7.70
C ASP A 508 5.20 10.16 6.78
N ILE A 509 4.91 10.67 5.58
CA ILE A 509 4.11 9.97 4.57
C ILE A 509 4.77 8.65 4.15
N ALA A 510 6.08 8.67 3.91
CA ALA A 510 6.81 7.47 3.50
C ALA A 510 6.83 6.40 4.62
N SER A 511 6.91 6.81 5.90
CA SER A 511 6.84 5.88 7.03
C SER A 511 5.47 5.23 7.15
N ILE A 512 4.40 5.98 6.95
CA ILE A 512 3.03 5.47 7.01
C ILE A 512 2.76 4.49 5.86
N PHE A 513 3.08 4.88 4.63
CA PHE A 513 2.72 4.11 3.44
C PHE A 513 3.74 3.04 3.04
N GLY A 514 4.99 3.16 3.48
CA GLY A 514 6.07 2.20 3.19
C GLY A 514 6.31 1.22 4.32
N MET A 515 6.44 1.71 5.57
CA MET A 515 6.73 0.87 6.74
C MET A 515 5.48 0.40 7.47
N GLY A 516 4.33 1.04 7.22
CA GLY A 516 3.10 0.80 7.99
C GLY A 516 3.11 1.49 9.36
N PHE A 517 3.88 2.58 9.53
CA PHE A 517 3.89 3.35 10.77
C PHE A 517 2.46 3.84 11.12
N PRO A 518 2.01 3.74 12.38
CA PRO A 518 0.62 4.00 12.76
C PRO A 518 0.17 5.42 12.37
N PRO A 519 -0.82 5.59 11.45
CA PRO A 519 -1.22 6.89 10.95
C PRO A 519 -1.75 7.84 12.04
N TYR A 520 -2.37 7.32 13.09
CA TYR A 520 -2.87 8.09 14.23
C TYR A 520 -1.75 8.70 15.09
N ARG A 521 -0.49 8.36 14.82
CA ARG A 521 0.70 9.01 15.40
C ARG A 521 1.34 10.04 14.46
N GLY A 522 0.72 10.34 13.32
CA GLY A 522 1.13 11.38 12.36
C GLY A 522 2.27 11.02 11.40
N GLY A 523 3.15 10.09 11.78
CA GLY A 523 4.36 9.72 11.04
C GLY A 523 5.57 9.70 11.97
N ILE A 524 6.68 9.12 11.53
CA ILE A 524 7.86 8.90 12.38
C ILE A 524 8.48 10.21 12.91
N MET A 525 8.55 11.27 12.09
CA MET A 525 9.13 12.56 12.47
C MET A 525 8.14 13.36 13.32
N TYR A 526 6.86 13.35 12.96
CA TYR A 526 5.81 13.96 13.79
C TYR A 526 5.76 13.34 15.19
N TRP A 527 5.82 12.01 15.27
CA TRP A 527 5.87 11.30 16.55
C TRP A 527 7.14 11.64 17.33
N ALA A 528 8.30 11.71 16.68
CA ALA A 528 9.54 12.13 17.32
C ALA A 528 9.46 13.54 17.95
N ASP A 529 8.81 14.49 17.28
CA ASP A 529 8.59 15.83 17.82
C ASP A 529 7.69 15.86 19.04
N SER A 530 6.70 14.95 19.12
CA SER A 530 5.86 14.80 20.30
C SER A 530 6.63 14.33 21.55
N ILE A 531 7.78 13.66 21.34
CA ILE A 531 8.67 13.18 22.41
C ILE A 531 9.72 14.25 22.74
N GLY A 532 10.24 14.92 21.71
CA GLY A 532 11.22 16.00 21.80
C GLY A 532 12.68 15.54 21.61
N ALA A 533 13.39 16.30 20.77
CA ALA A 533 14.78 16.03 20.36
C ALA A 533 15.74 15.80 21.55
N LYS A 534 15.62 16.59 22.62
CA LYS A 534 16.47 16.48 23.83
C LYS A 534 16.38 15.11 24.49
N ARG A 535 15.18 14.58 24.63
CA ARG A 535 14.94 13.27 25.27
C ARG A 535 15.46 12.14 24.41
N ILE A 536 15.18 12.19 23.11
CA ILE A 536 15.63 11.18 22.15
C ILE A 536 17.16 11.14 22.12
N HIS A 537 17.81 12.30 21.98
CA HIS A 537 19.27 12.41 22.01
C HIS A 537 19.85 11.85 23.32
N ALA A 538 19.33 12.25 24.48
CA ALA A 538 19.84 11.80 25.76
C ALA A 538 19.76 10.27 25.94
N ARG A 539 18.65 9.64 25.52
CA ARG A 539 18.49 8.19 25.59
C ARG A 539 19.41 7.46 24.63
N LEU A 540 19.54 7.94 23.41
CA LEU A 540 20.49 7.39 22.42
C LEU A 540 21.94 7.50 22.92
N SER A 541 22.37 8.63 23.47
CA SER A 541 23.70 8.78 24.07
C SER A 541 23.92 7.82 25.24
N GLU A 542 22.92 7.60 26.09
CA GLU A 542 23.00 6.63 27.20
C GLU A 542 23.19 5.21 26.67
N TRP A 543 22.39 4.81 25.68
CA TRP A 543 22.45 3.47 25.09
C TRP A 543 23.70 3.26 24.25
N GLU A 544 24.26 4.30 23.62
CA GLU A 544 25.53 4.19 22.90
C GLU A 544 26.64 3.73 23.83
N MET A 545 26.73 4.32 25.03
CA MET A 545 27.74 3.95 26.02
C MET A 545 27.62 2.49 26.50
N LYS A 546 26.41 1.93 26.53
CA LYS A 546 26.13 0.59 27.06
C LYS A 546 26.09 -0.50 25.99
N HIS A 547 25.53 -0.19 24.83
CA HIS A 547 25.18 -1.17 23.80
C HIS A 547 25.88 -0.92 22.46
N GLY A 548 26.59 0.20 22.31
CA GLY A 548 27.47 0.46 21.18
C GLY A 548 26.88 1.35 20.08
N GLN A 549 27.57 1.35 18.93
CA GLN A 549 27.43 2.38 17.89
C GLN A 549 26.04 2.49 17.26
N LEU A 550 25.22 1.43 17.27
CA LEU A 550 23.86 1.45 16.70
C LEU A 550 22.93 2.48 17.37
N PHE A 551 23.27 2.92 18.58
CA PHE A 551 22.54 3.95 19.31
C PHE A 551 23.18 5.34 19.22
N ARG A 552 24.26 5.53 18.46
CA ARG A 552 24.96 6.81 18.35
C ARG A 552 24.04 7.90 17.77
N PRO A 553 23.76 9.01 18.47
CA PRO A 553 23.00 10.11 17.91
C PRO A 553 23.69 10.71 16.67
N CYS A 554 22.93 10.95 15.60
CA CYS A 554 23.44 11.61 14.40
C CYS A 554 23.57 13.13 14.63
N SER A 555 24.41 13.80 13.84
CA SER A 555 24.69 15.24 14.01
C SER A 555 23.42 16.10 13.92
N TYR A 556 22.50 15.77 13.01
CA TYR A 556 21.23 16.49 12.85
C TYR A 556 20.40 16.47 14.14
N LEU A 557 20.28 15.29 14.77
CA LEU A 557 19.57 15.15 16.05
C LEU A 557 20.28 15.93 17.16
N SER A 558 21.61 15.83 17.23
CA SER A 558 22.40 16.52 18.25
C SER A 558 22.28 18.04 18.17
N GLU A 559 22.34 18.61 16.96
CA GLU A 559 22.16 20.04 16.73
C GLU A 559 20.77 20.51 17.19
N ARG A 560 19.71 19.79 16.78
CA ARG A 560 18.32 20.14 17.13
C ARG A 560 18.05 19.99 18.63
N ALA A 561 18.62 18.97 19.27
CA ALA A 561 18.56 18.78 20.70
C ALA A 561 19.24 19.94 21.45
N ALA A 562 20.42 20.39 20.99
CA ALA A 562 21.14 21.53 21.57
C ALA A 562 20.36 22.84 21.42
N GLU A 563 19.78 23.09 20.24
CA GLU A 563 18.97 24.28 19.97
C GLU A 563 17.59 24.25 20.64
N GLY A 564 17.09 23.06 21.02
CA GLY A 564 15.77 22.89 21.61
C GLY A 564 14.63 23.17 20.63
N VAL A 565 14.83 22.84 19.36
CA VAL A 565 13.82 23.02 18.29
C VAL A 565 13.32 21.67 17.77
N PRO A 566 12.12 21.60 17.17
CA PRO A 566 11.58 20.37 16.60
C PRO A 566 12.49 19.77 15.51
N LEU A 567 12.55 18.45 15.43
CA LEU A 567 13.24 17.69 14.39
C LEU A 567 12.62 17.92 13.01
N SER A 568 11.32 18.21 12.94
CA SER A 568 10.67 18.56 11.68
C SER A 568 10.92 20.01 11.22
N SER A 569 11.58 20.84 12.05
CA SER A 569 11.82 22.23 11.71
C SER A 569 12.79 22.37 10.53
N THR A 570 12.41 23.20 9.56
CA THR A 570 13.31 23.56 8.45
C THR A 570 14.48 24.34 9.01
N ALA A 571 15.72 23.94 8.66
CA ALA A 571 16.92 24.65 9.08
C ALA A 571 16.77 26.15 8.78
N LYS A 572 17.14 27.00 9.76
CA LYS A 572 17.24 28.44 9.51
C LYS A 572 18.17 28.62 8.32
N ASN A 573 17.67 29.24 7.25
CA ASN A 573 18.52 29.69 6.16
C ASN A 573 19.62 30.56 6.77
N ASN A 574 20.83 30.02 6.89
CA ASN A 574 22.00 30.84 7.12
C ASN A 574 22.19 31.67 5.85
N SER A 575 21.56 32.84 5.82
CA SER A 575 21.61 33.85 4.77
C SER A 575 22.98 34.52 4.66
N LYS A 576 24.07 33.79 4.94
CA LYS A 576 25.46 34.27 4.86
C LYS A 576 26.33 33.54 3.83
N ALA A 577 25.76 32.63 3.03
CA ALA A 577 26.49 31.93 1.96
C ALA A 577 25.86 32.13 0.56
N ARG A 578 25.30 33.31 0.30
CA ARG A 578 25.02 33.81 -1.05
C ARG A 578 25.68 35.18 -1.21
N MET A 579 26.98 35.16 -1.42
CA MET A 579 27.73 36.18 -2.16
C MET A 579 28.70 35.45 -3.08
#